data_AF-A0A3N5YMP0-F1
#
_entry.id   AF-A0A3N5YMP0-F1
#
_cell.length_a   1.000
_cell.length_b   1.000
_cell.length_c   1.000
_cell.angle_alpha   90.00
_cell.angle_beta   90.00
_cell.angle_gamma   90.00
#
_symmetry.space_group_name_H-M   'P 1'
#
loop_
_entity.id
_entity.type
_entity.pdbx_description
1 polymer ?
#
loop_
_entity_poly.entity_id
_entity_poly.type
_entity_poly.pdbx_seq_one_letter_code
_entity_poly.pdbx_strand_id
1 'polypeptide(L)'
;MFWLAAATGSALGAYALVRRLRETNLRGQVVLVTGGSRGLGFLLAREFALEGARVALCARDPEELSRAQAELETRGVEVYPIRTDVADRDQVARMIDDVTESLGQVDILVNNAGIMEVGPIQTMGLENFERAMDIMFWGPLHAIRAVLPAMLDRKNGTIVNITSIGGKISFPHLLPYCAAKFALVGLSEGLHAELHNQGVNVVTVVPGFMRTGSYQQAFFAGNQKQEFEWFALGASLPLVSMDAVRAARQIVRAVKGGESQPILSLPANLIARFHGLFPGTTNRLLALVNHFLPGPGQQGFTKGQELQRDIDSTLFQEATRLGSEAADRLQSRGVPEFET
;
A
#
# COMPACT_ATOMS: atom_id res chain seq x y z
N MET A 1 10.38 -42.53 3.38
CA MET A 1 9.55 -41.44 2.80
C MET A 1 8.45 -40.98 3.77
N PHE A 2 7.70 -41.88 4.44
CA PHE A 2 6.69 -41.53 5.46
C PHE A 2 7.19 -40.75 6.69
N TRP A 3 8.37 -41.09 7.23
CA TRP A 3 8.94 -40.39 8.40
C TRP A 3 9.36 -38.94 8.12
N LEU A 4 9.80 -38.64 6.88
CA LEU A 4 10.13 -37.28 6.45
C LEU A 4 8.86 -36.42 6.28
N ALA A 5 7.77 -37.00 5.77
CA ALA A 5 6.47 -36.33 5.64
C ALA A 5 5.79 -36.09 7.00
N ALA A 6 5.92 -37.04 7.93
CA ALA A 6 5.42 -36.89 9.30
C ALA A 6 6.22 -35.82 10.08
N ALA A 7 7.55 -35.81 9.96
CA ALA A 7 8.40 -34.82 10.61
C ALA A 7 8.16 -33.40 10.07
N THR A 8 7.96 -33.22 8.76
CA THR A 8 7.58 -31.91 8.19
C THR A 8 6.18 -31.49 8.61
N GLY A 9 5.21 -32.41 8.69
CA GLY A 9 3.87 -32.14 9.22
C GLY A 9 3.88 -31.65 10.67
N SER A 10 4.64 -32.32 11.54
CA SER A 10 4.80 -31.91 12.95
C SER A 10 5.53 -30.58 13.10
N ALA A 11 6.56 -30.32 12.29
CA ALA A 11 7.29 -29.05 12.31
C ALA A 11 6.43 -27.87 11.81
N LEU A 12 5.65 -28.07 10.74
CA LEU A 12 4.69 -27.07 10.25
C LEU A 12 3.58 -26.81 11.26
N GLY A 13 3.07 -27.85 11.93
CA GLY A 13 2.08 -27.73 13.00
C GLY A 13 2.60 -26.95 14.21
N ALA A 14 3.83 -27.24 14.67
CA ALA A 14 4.48 -26.52 15.75
C ALA A 14 4.76 -25.06 15.39
N TYR A 15 5.24 -24.80 14.16
CA TYR A 15 5.45 -23.44 13.64
C TYR A 15 4.15 -22.63 13.60
N ALA A 16 3.07 -23.22 13.07
CA ALA A 16 1.76 -22.57 13.02
C ALA A 16 1.21 -22.28 14.43
N LEU A 17 1.39 -23.21 15.38
CA LEU A 17 0.98 -23.04 16.77
C LEU A 17 1.76 -21.92 17.47
N VAL A 18 3.10 -21.92 17.36
CA VAL A 18 3.95 -20.87 17.95
C VAL A 18 3.62 -19.51 17.34
N ARG A 19 3.38 -19.45 16.02
CA ARG A 19 2.95 -18.22 15.36
C ARG A 19 1.62 -17.71 15.93
N ARG A 20 0.63 -18.59 16.06
CA ARG A 20 -0.69 -18.25 16.62
C ARG A 20 -0.60 -17.77 18.06
N LEU A 21 0.26 -18.39 18.88
CA LEU A 21 0.49 -17.97 20.27
C LEU A 21 1.24 -16.63 20.39
N ARG A 22 1.91 -16.18 19.32
CA ARG A 22 2.61 -14.89 19.24
C ARG A 22 1.80 -13.82 18.51
N GLU A 23 0.59 -14.11 18.05
CA GLU A 23 -0.22 -13.12 17.35
C GLU A 23 -0.62 -11.97 18.28
N THR A 24 -0.35 -10.76 17.82
CA THR A 24 -0.74 -9.53 18.51
C THR A 24 -2.26 -9.39 18.48
N ASN A 25 -2.87 -9.16 19.64
CA ASN A 25 -4.30 -8.87 19.74
C ASN A 25 -4.57 -7.41 19.38
N LEU A 26 -5.34 -7.17 18.32
CA LEU A 26 -5.62 -5.83 17.81
C LEU A 26 -6.82 -5.15 18.48
N ARG A 27 -7.60 -5.89 19.30
CA ARG A 27 -8.79 -5.34 19.95
C ARG A 27 -8.43 -4.16 20.85
N GLY A 28 -9.08 -3.02 20.60
CA GLY A 28 -8.90 -1.77 21.34
C GLY A 28 -7.67 -0.95 20.96
N GLN A 29 -6.76 -1.50 20.14
CA GLN A 29 -5.58 -0.76 19.68
C GLN A 29 -5.98 0.41 18.79
N VAL A 30 -5.25 1.52 18.89
CA VAL A 30 -5.43 2.69 18.02
C VAL A 30 -4.59 2.51 16.76
N VAL A 31 -5.25 2.47 15.61
CA VAL A 31 -4.62 2.31 14.29
C VAL A 31 -4.83 3.57 13.48
N LEU A 32 -3.74 4.27 13.14
CA LEU A 32 -3.79 5.42 12.24
C LEU A 32 -3.43 4.99 10.82
N VAL A 33 -4.34 5.19 9.86
CA VAL A 33 -4.13 4.86 8.45
C VAL A 33 -4.07 6.13 7.59
N THR A 34 -2.89 6.41 7.03
CA THR A 34 -2.71 7.48 6.04
C THR A 34 -3.18 7.04 4.65
N GLY A 35 -3.81 7.95 3.89
CA GLY A 35 -4.49 7.59 2.64
C GLY A 35 -5.66 6.63 2.87
N GLY A 36 -6.36 6.77 4.00
CA GLY A 36 -7.39 5.85 4.47
C GLY A 36 -8.78 6.02 3.82
N SER A 37 -8.97 7.05 2.98
CA SER A 37 -10.28 7.37 2.40
C SER A 37 -10.73 6.44 1.27
N ARG A 38 -9.81 5.66 0.68
CA ARG A 38 -10.10 4.78 -0.48
C ARG A 38 -9.05 3.70 -0.68
N GLY A 39 -9.30 2.82 -1.66
CA GLY A 39 -8.31 1.87 -2.16
C GLY A 39 -7.79 0.92 -1.08
N LEU A 40 -6.48 0.63 -1.09
CA LEU A 40 -5.87 -0.26 -0.10
C LEU A 40 -5.94 0.32 1.33
N GLY A 41 -5.77 1.63 1.51
CA GLY A 41 -5.81 2.24 2.84
C GLY A 41 -7.16 2.04 3.53
N PHE A 42 -8.25 2.28 2.79
CA PHE A 42 -9.60 2.00 3.28
C PHE A 42 -9.81 0.53 3.62
N LEU A 43 -9.34 -0.38 2.76
CA LEU A 43 -9.43 -1.82 3.03
C LEU A 43 -8.62 -2.23 4.27
N LEU A 44 -7.43 -1.68 4.47
CA LEU A 44 -6.64 -1.93 5.67
C LEU A 44 -7.38 -1.45 6.91
N ALA A 45 -7.88 -0.21 6.90
CA ALA A 45 -8.71 0.33 7.97
C ALA A 45 -9.89 -0.59 8.31
N ARG A 46 -10.60 -1.07 7.29
CA ARG A 46 -11.70 -2.03 7.45
C ARG A 46 -11.25 -3.34 8.10
N GLU A 47 -10.15 -3.94 7.64
CA GLU A 47 -9.68 -5.21 8.21
C GLU A 47 -9.16 -5.03 9.65
N PHE A 48 -8.52 -3.90 9.99
CA PHE A 48 -8.16 -3.57 11.38
C PHE A 48 -9.39 -3.39 12.27
N ALA A 49 -10.40 -2.69 11.75
CA ALA A 49 -11.68 -2.49 12.43
C ALA A 49 -12.41 -3.81 12.71
N LEU A 50 -12.42 -4.75 11.77
CA LEU A 50 -12.99 -6.10 11.95
C LEU A 50 -12.29 -6.91 13.04
N GLU A 51 -11.02 -6.63 13.30
CA GLU A 51 -10.24 -7.22 14.40
C GLU A 51 -10.47 -6.48 15.74
N GLY A 52 -11.36 -5.48 15.77
CA GLY A 52 -11.76 -4.73 16.95
C GLY A 52 -10.86 -3.56 17.30
N ALA A 53 -10.03 -3.09 16.36
CA ALA A 53 -9.22 -1.88 16.55
C ALA A 53 -10.07 -0.60 16.42
N ARG A 54 -9.61 0.48 17.04
CA ARG A 54 -10.14 1.84 16.87
C ARG A 54 -9.32 2.53 15.78
N VAL A 55 -9.97 3.08 14.77
CA VAL A 55 -9.27 3.47 13.53
C VAL A 55 -9.34 4.97 13.30
N ALA A 56 -8.18 5.62 13.13
CA ALA A 56 -8.10 6.97 12.59
C ALA A 56 -7.80 6.93 11.08
N LEU A 57 -8.55 7.70 10.29
CA LEU A 57 -8.41 7.81 8.84
C LEU A 57 -7.86 9.17 8.45
N CYS A 58 -6.70 9.19 7.79
CA CYS A 58 -6.10 10.42 7.26
C CYS A 58 -6.22 10.47 5.73
N ALA A 59 -6.74 11.57 5.19
CA ALA A 59 -6.65 11.92 3.76
C ALA A 59 -6.85 13.43 3.53
N ARG A 60 -6.70 13.88 2.28
CA ARG A 60 -6.81 15.32 1.92
C ARG A 60 -8.22 15.76 1.57
N ASP A 61 -9.01 14.83 1.03
CA ASP A 61 -10.36 15.05 0.52
C ASP A 61 -11.40 14.81 1.63
N PRO A 62 -12.11 15.85 2.09
CA PRO A 62 -13.10 15.71 3.17
C PRO A 62 -14.31 14.84 2.78
N GLU A 63 -14.72 14.85 1.50
CA GLU A 63 -15.88 14.10 1.03
C GLU A 63 -15.55 12.60 0.96
N GLU A 64 -14.38 12.24 0.44
CA GLU A 64 -13.90 10.85 0.47
C GLU A 64 -13.72 10.37 1.92
N LEU A 65 -13.21 11.22 2.82
CA LEU A 65 -13.08 10.87 4.25
C LEU A 65 -14.43 10.62 4.91
N SER A 66 -15.41 11.50 4.72
CA SER A 66 -16.74 11.36 5.31
C SER A 66 -17.44 10.09 4.81
N ARG A 67 -17.28 9.76 3.50
CA ARG A 67 -17.80 8.51 2.94
C ARG A 67 -17.16 7.28 3.57
N ALA A 68 -15.82 7.28 3.70
CA ALA A 68 -15.09 6.18 4.30
C ALA A 68 -15.46 5.99 5.78
N GLN A 69 -15.59 7.08 6.54
CA GLN A 69 -16.07 7.05 7.91
C GLN A 69 -17.46 6.41 8.00
N ALA A 70 -18.43 6.92 7.23
CA ALA A 70 -19.80 6.42 7.25
C ALA A 70 -19.85 4.92 6.92
N GLU A 71 -19.10 4.45 5.93
CA GLU A 71 -19.07 3.02 5.58
C GLU A 71 -18.53 2.15 6.72
N LEU A 72 -17.49 2.57 7.42
CA LEU A 72 -16.92 1.82 8.54
C LEU A 72 -17.81 1.87 9.78
N GLU A 73 -18.43 3.02 10.08
CA GLU A 73 -19.33 3.20 11.23
C GLU A 73 -20.59 2.33 11.13
N THR A 74 -21.12 2.06 9.92
CA THR A 74 -22.23 1.11 9.75
C THR A 74 -21.94 -0.29 10.27
N ARG A 75 -20.66 -0.61 10.53
CA ARG A 75 -20.20 -1.90 11.05
C ARG A 75 -19.90 -1.88 12.56
N GLY A 76 -20.30 -0.82 13.26
CA GLY A 76 -20.16 -0.68 14.71
C GLY A 76 -18.74 -0.39 15.18
N VAL A 77 -17.94 0.24 14.31
CA VAL A 77 -16.52 0.57 14.55
C VAL A 77 -16.41 2.05 14.89
N GLU A 78 -15.63 2.37 15.91
CA GLU A 78 -15.24 3.75 16.22
C GLU A 78 -14.18 4.24 15.22
N VAL A 79 -14.52 5.27 14.45
CA VAL A 79 -13.66 5.82 13.39
C VAL A 79 -13.46 7.32 13.58
N TYR A 80 -12.20 7.75 13.56
CA TYR A 80 -11.83 9.16 13.66
C TYR A 80 -11.29 9.67 12.31
N PRO A 81 -12.09 10.38 11.50
CA PRO A 81 -11.59 10.99 10.27
C PRO A 81 -10.79 12.25 10.57
N ILE A 82 -9.64 12.41 9.91
CA ILE A 82 -8.81 13.61 10.03
C ILE A 82 -8.28 14.05 8.67
N ARG A 83 -8.54 15.32 8.33
CA ARG A 83 -8.04 15.91 7.09
C ARG A 83 -6.58 16.29 7.28
N THR A 84 -5.69 15.72 6.47
CA THR A 84 -4.25 15.98 6.58
C THR A 84 -3.58 15.78 5.22
N ASP A 85 -2.73 16.72 4.83
CA ASP A 85 -1.72 16.48 3.81
C ASP A 85 -0.46 15.91 4.48
N VAL A 86 -0.11 14.67 4.12
CA VAL A 86 1.07 14.00 4.70
C VAL A 86 2.39 14.63 4.25
N ALA A 87 2.39 15.42 3.18
CA ALA A 87 3.56 16.18 2.76
C ALA A 87 3.84 17.39 3.67
N ASP A 88 2.85 17.84 4.46
CA ASP A 88 2.98 18.96 5.38
C ASP A 88 3.32 18.45 6.79
N ARG A 89 4.56 18.68 7.21
CA ARG A 89 5.07 18.26 8.53
C ARG A 89 4.22 18.76 9.69
N ASP A 90 3.73 20.00 9.65
CA ASP A 90 2.99 20.59 10.76
C ASP A 90 1.57 20.05 10.83
N GLN A 91 0.96 19.76 9.67
CA GLN A 91 -0.31 19.03 9.62
C GLN A 91 -0.14 17.60 10.16
N VAL A 92 0.94 16.90 9.81
CA VAL A 92 1.22 15.56 10.34
C VAL A 92 1.40 15.57 11.86
N ALA A 93 2.10 16.56 12.42
CA ALA A 93 2.24 16.68 13.87
C ALA A 93 0.88 16.87 14.56
N ARG A 94 0.07 17.83 14.08
CA ARG A 94 -1.30 18.05 14.59
C ARG A 94 -2.18 16.81 14.47
N MET A 95 -2.06 16.08 13.36
CA MET A 95 -2.80 14.83 13.15
C MET A 95 -2.52 13.79 14.24
N ILE A 96 -1.27 13.64 14.67
CA ILE A 96 -0.92 12.70 15.75
C ILE A 96 -1.45 13.18 17.09
N ASP A 97 -1.38 14.48 17.38
CA ASP A 97 -1.92 15.06 18.60
C ASP A 97 -3.45 14.85 18.68
N ASP A 98 -4.18 15.19 17.61
CA ASP A 98 -5.63 15.07 17.51
C ASP A 98 -6.10 13.62 17.67
N VAL A 99 -5.40 12.65 17.04
CA VAL A 99 -5.68 11.22 17.21
C VAL A 99 -5.40 10.77 18.64
N THR A 100 -4.31 11.26 19.23
CA THR A 100 -3.92 10.93 20.60
C THR A 100 -4.94 11.44 21.62
N GLU A 101 -5.48 12.64 21.41
CA GLU A 101 -6.54 13.20 22.24
C GLU A 101 -7.86 12.43 22.07
N SER A 102 -8.22 12.08 20.84
CA SER A 102 -9.54 11.51 20.52
C SER A 102 -9.64 10.01 20.81
N LEU A 103 -8.63 9.22 20.40
CA LEU A 103 -8.63 7.76 20.51
C LEU A 103 -7.61 7.25 21.54
N GLY A 104 -6.66 8.09 21.97
CA GLY A 104 -5.50 7.67 22.74
C GLY A 104 -4.30 7.41 21.85
N GLN A 105 -3.22 6.98 22.50
CA GLN A 105 -1.91 6.79 21.87
C GLN A 105 -1.96 5.86 20.65
N VAL A 106 -1.32 6.26 19.54
CA VAL A 106 -1.22 5.43 18.33
C VAL A 106 -0.40 4.19 18.61
N ASP A 107 -1.02 3.01 18.53
CA ASP A 107 -0.37 1.71 18.70
C ASP A 107 0.18 1.20 17.37
N ILE A 108 -0.56 1.44 16.28
CA ILE A 108 -0.17 1.03 14.92
C ILE A 108 -0.27 2.22 13.97
N LEU A 109 0.86 2.61 13.38
CA LEU A 109 0.92 3.61 12.31
C LEU A 109 1.00 2.89 10.96
N VAL A 110 0.05 3.15 10.07
CA VAL A 110 0.03 2.62 8.70
C VAL A 110 0.31 3.75 7.70
N ASN A 111 1.54 3.77 7.20
CA ASN A 111 1.99 4.66 6.14
C ASN A 111 1.61 4.07 4.77
N ASN A 112 0.45 4.50 4.26
CA ASN A 112 -0.12 4.02 3.00
C ASN A 112 -0.35 5.13 1.96
N ALA A 113 -0.45 6.40 2.38
CA ALA A 113 -0.62 7.51 1.44
C ALA A 113 0.42 7.48 0.30
N GLY A 114 -0.03 7.79 -0.92
CA GLY A 114 0.82 7.70 -2.09
C GLY A 114 0.23 8.38 -3.32
N ILE A 115 1.12 8.64 -4.27
CA ILE A 115 0.81 9.18 -5.58
C ILE A 115 1.40 8.25 -6.65
N MET A 116 0.75 8.14 -7.79
CA MET A 116 1.22 7.36 -8.93
C MET A 116 1.21 8.25 -10.16
N GLU A 117 2.38 8.47 -10.74
CA GLU A 117 2.57 9.22 -11.98
C GLU A 117 3.28 8.30 -12.97
N VAL A 118 2.64 8.08 -14.12
CA VAL A 118 3.04 7.09 -15.12
C VAL A 118 3.41 7.80 -16.42
N GLY A 119 4.59 7.48 -16.95
CA GLY A 119 5.05 8.01 -18.22
C GLY A 119 6.58 7.98 -18.33
N PRO A 120 7.12 8.15 -19.54
CA PRO A 120 8.55 8.07 -19.79
C PRO A 120 9.32 9.19 -19.06
N ILE A 121 10.60 8.98 -18.77
CA ILE A 121 11.42 9.94 -17.99
C ILE A 121 11.50 11.32 -18.65
N GLN A 122 11.39 11.39 -19.97
CA GLN A 122 11.37 12.63 -20.75
C GLN A 122 10.18 13.54 -20.43
N THR A 123 9.11 12.99 -19.82
CA THR A 123 7.92 13.74 -19.41
C THR A 123 7.86 13.98 -17.91
N MET A 124 8.87 13.55 -17.14
CA MET A 124 8.93 13.71 -15.69
C MET A 124 9.88 14.86 -15.34
N GLY A 125 9.34 15.89 -14.70
CA GLY A 125 10.09 17.03 -14.16
C GLY A 125 10.63 16.74 -12.76
N LEU A 126 11.42 17.68 -12.23
CA LEU A 126 11.94 17.59 -10.86
C LEU A 126 10.81 17.56 -9.83
N GLU A 127 9.75 18.32 -10.09
CA GLU A 127 8.57 18.45 -9.23
C GLU A 127 7.84 17.12 -9.04
N ASN A 128 7.94 16.19 -10.00
CA ASN A 128 7.39 14.84 -9.88
C ASN A 128 8.17 14.01 -8.86
N PHE A 129 9.50 14.13 -8.86
CA PHE A 129 10.37 13.46 -7.89
C PHE A 129 10.18 14.05 -6.49
N GLU A 130 10.15 15.38 -6.38
CA GLU A 130 9.90 16.09 -5.11
C GLU A 130 8.56 15.64 -4.52
N ARG A 131 7.47 15.72 -5.30
CA ARG A 131 6.14 15.31 -4.84
C ARG A 131 6.07 13.84 -4.45
N ALA A 132 6.71 12.95 -5.20
CA ALA A 132 6.76 11.53 -4.87
C ALA A 132 7.51 11.29 -3.55
N MET A 133 8.63 11.99 -3.33
CA MET A 133 9.41 11.92 -2.10
C MET A 133 8.67 12.53 -0.91
N ASP A 134 8.04 13.69 -1.08
CA ASP A 134 7.28 14.38 -0.05
C ASP A 134 6.16 13.51 0.50
N ILE A 135 5.40 12.86 -0.39
CA ILE A 135 4.26 12.03 0.02
C ILE A 135 4.69 10.65 0.51
N MET A 136 5.62 9.97 -0.19
CA MET A 136 5.89 8.55 0.02
C MET A 136 7.16 8.25 0.84
N PHE A 137 7.97 9.26 1.16
CA PHE A 137 9.12 9.13 2.03
C PHE A 137 9.07 10.12 3.21
N TRP A 138 8.98 11.42 2.94
CA TRP A 138 8.97 12.44 3.99
C TRP A 138 7.72 12.34 4.86
N GLY A 139 6.54 12.16 4.26
CA GLY A 139 5.30 11.95 5.00
C GLY A 139 5.37 10.80 6.01
N PRO A 140 5.73 9.57 5.58
CA PRO A 140 6.00 8.46 6.49
C PRO A 140 7.03 8.80 7.56
N LEU A 141 8.14 9.45 7.20
CA LEU A 141 9.17 9.83 8.17
C LEU A 141 8.65 10.84 9.21
N HIS A 142 7.86 11.83 8.81
CA HIS A 142 7.24 12.79 9.72
C HIS A 142 6.30 12.09 10.70
N ALA A 143 5.42 11.21 10.19
CA ALA A 143 4.48 10.47 11.03
C ALA A 143 5.22 9.53 11.99
N ILE A 144 6.24 8.82 11.52
CA ILE A 144 7.09 7.96 12.35
C ILE A 144 7.74 8.77 13.47
N ARG A 145 8.37 9.90 13.14
CA ARG A 145 9.04 10.74 14.14
C ARG A 145 8.08 11.29 15.20
N ALA A 146 6.82 11.52 14.84
CA ALA A 146 5.80 12.01 15.75
C ALA A 146 5.30 10.91 16.71
N VAL A 147 5.09 9.67 16.24
CA VAL A 147 4.59 8.57 17.10
C VAL A 147 5.69 7.84 17.88
N LEU A 148 6.92 7.82 17.36
CA LEU A 148 8.00 6.97 17.85
C LEU A 148 8.36 7.19 19.33
N PRO A 149 8.48 8.44 19.85
CA PRO A 149 8.82 8.65 21.26
C PRO A 149 7.87 7.93 22.21
N ALA A 150 6.56 8.06 21.96
CA ALA A 150 5.55 7.44 22.80
C ALA A 150 5.52 5.91 22.65
N MET A 151 5.82 5.37 21.46
CA MET A 151 5.99 3.92 21.26
C MET A 151 7.20 3.38 22.03
N LEU A 152 8.32 4.11 22.04
CA LEU A 152 9.54 3.74 22.75
C LEU A 152 9.35 3.75 24.27
N ASP A 153 8.71 4.79 24.81
CA ASP A 153 8.42 4.91 26.24
C ASP A 153 7.58 3.73 26.74
N ARG A 154 6.62 3.29 25.94
CA ARG A 154 5.77 2.12 26.22
C ARG A 154 6.41 0.79 25.87
N LYS A 155 7.54 0.79 25.15
CA LYS A 155 8.16 -0.38 24.50
C LYS A 155 7.13 -1.23 23.73
N ASN A 156 6.21 -0.54 23.08
CA ASN A 156 5.12 -1.15 22.34
C ASN A 156 4.66 -0.22 21.22
N GLY A 157 4.71 -0.71 19.99
CA GLY A 157 4.20 -0.03 18.82
C GLY A 157 4.52 -0.79 17.55
N THR A 158 3.74 -0.58 16.49
CA THR A 158 4.01 -1.14 15.17
C THR A 158 3.95 -0.05 14.10
N ILE A 159 5.01 0.06 13.31
CA ILE A 159 5.08 0.90 12.12
C ILE A 159 4.89 0.00 10.90
N VAL A 160 3.88 0.28 10.09
CA VAL A 160 3.57 -0.46 8.87
C VAL A 160 3.80 0.47 7.68
N ASN A 161 4.83 0.18 6.89
CA ASN A 161 5.15 0.96 5.70
C ASN A 161 4.68 0.19 4.46
N ILE A 162 3.66 0.73 3.77
CA ILE A 162 3.18 0.17 2.50
C ILE A 162 4.10 0.66 1.37
N THR A 163 5.06 -0.21 1.00
CA THR A 163 5.99 0.05 -0.08
C THR A 163 5.39 -0.37 -1.42
N SER A 164 6.12 -1.13 -2.23
CA SER A 164 5.70 -1.68 -3.52
C SER A 164 6.79 -2.62 -4.01
N ILE A 165 6.46 -3.51 -4.94
CA ILE A 165 7.46 -4.17 -5.79
C ILE A 165 8.34 -3.11 -6.51
N GLY A 166 7.78 -1.92 -6.77
CA GLY A 166 8.51 -0.74 -7.25
C GLY A 166 9.59 -0.20 -6.28
N GLY A 167 9.58 -0.61 -5.01
CA GLY A 167 10.65 -0.33 -4.03
C GLY A 167 11.72 -1.43 -3.95
N LYS A 168 11.57 -2.51 -4.73
CA LYS A 168 12.56 -3.58 -4.87
C LYS A 168 13.13 -3.65 -6.28
N ILE A 169 12.38 -3.19 -7.28
CA ILE A 169 12.76 -3.16 -8.68
C ILE A 169 12.22 -1.87 -9.30
N SER A 170 13.05 -1.14 -10.05
CA SER A 170 12.63 0.11 -10.69
C SER A 170 12.07 -0.18 -12.08
N PHE A 171 10.75 -0.09 -12.24
CA PHE A 171 10.09 -0.29 -13.53
C PHE A 171 10.22 0.95 -14.42
N PRO A 172 10.38 0.79 -15.74
CA PRO A 172 10.25 1.89 -16.67
C PRO A 172 8.88 2.56 -16.52
N HIS A 173 8.84 3.86 -16.82
CA HIS A 173 7.65 4.71 -16.75
C HIS A 173 7.09 4.99 -15.36
N LEU A 174 7.75 4.52 -14.30
CA LEU A 174 7.37 4.72 -12.90
C LEU A 174 8.53 5.28 -12.06
N LEU A 175 9.47 6.01 -12.68
CA LEU A 175 10.76 6.32 -12.04
C LEU A 175 10.65 7.17 -10.76
N PRO A 176 9.88 8.28 -10.72
CA PRO A 176 9.70 9.04 -9.47
C PRO A 176 9.08 8.19 -8.35
N TYR A 177 8.06 7.39 -8.71
CA TYR A 177 7.41 6.47 -7.79
C TYR A 177 8.36 5.41 -7.23
N CYS A 178 9.12 4.74 -8.12
CA CYS A 178 10.07 3.71 -7.72
C CYS A 178 11.13 4.32 -6.79
N ALA A 179 11.74 5.44 -7.16
CA ALA A 179 12.75 6.11 -6.34
C ALA A 179 12.26 6.35 -4.90
N ALA A 180 11.07 6.92 -4.73
CA ALA A 180 10.48 7.16 -3.41
C ALA A 180 10.13 5.86 -2.66
N LYS A 181 9.65 4.82 -3.35
CA LYS A 181 9.39 3.51 -2.72
C LYS A 181 10.67 2.77 -2.32
N PHE A 182 11.77 2.90 -3.08
CA PHE A 182 13.09 2.41 -2.67
C PHE A 182 13.59 3.15 -1.41
N ALA A 183 13.44 4.47 -1.36
CA ALA A 183 13.78 5.26 -0.18
C ALA A 183 12.98 4.81 1.06
N LEU A 184 11.68 4.55 0.91
CA LEU A 184 10.85 4.02 1.99
C LEU A 184 11.26 2.60 2.42
N VAL A 185 11.67 1.73 1.49
CA VAL A 185 12.22 0.40 1.84
C VAL A 185 13.49 0.56 2.67
N GLY A 186 14.43 1.40 2.24
CA GLY A 186 15.67 1.66 2.98
C GLY A 186 15.42 2.22 4.38
N LEU A 187 14.50 3.18 4.51
CA LEU A 187 14.07 3.69 5.81
C LEU A 187 13.49 2.58 6.70
N SER A 188 12.64 1.72 6.14
CA SER A 188 11.98 0.66 6.90
C SER A 188 12.96 -0.41 7.37
N GLU A 189 13.93 -0.79 6.54
CA GLU A 189 14.98 -1.77 6.90
C GLU A 189 15.91 -1.22 7.99
N GLY A 190 16.28 0.07 7.90
CA GLY A 190 17.05 0.75 8.95
C GLY A 190 16.30 0.82 10.28
N LEU A 191 15.04 1.28 10.26
CA LEU A 191 14.20 1.35 11.46
C LEU A 191 13.97 -0.03 12.08
N HIS A 192 13.75 -1.06 11.26
CA HIS A 192 13.62 -2.43 11.77
C HIS A 192 14.86 -2.84 12.57
N ALA A 193 16.06 -2.62 12.02
CA ALA A 193 17.32 -2.96 12.69
C ALA A 193 17.54 -2.16 13.98
N GLU A 194 17.23 -0.87 13.98
CA GLU A 194 17.46 0.01 15.14
C GLU A 194 16.43 -0.18 16.26
N LEU A 195 15.17 -0.49 15.91
CA LEU A 195 14.06 -0.52 16.87
C LEU A 195 13.70 -1.91 17.39
N HIS A 196 14.19 -2.99 16.75
CA HIS A 196 13.82 -4.37 17.08
C HIS A 196 13.92 -4.70 18.58
N ASN A 197 14.99 -4.27 19.25
CA ASN A 197 15.23 -4.56 20.67
C ASN A 197 14.59 -3.53 21.62
N GLN A 198 13.87 -2.55 21.08
CA GLN A 198 13.24 -1.46 21.83
C GLN A 198 11.71 -1.64 21.97
N GLY A 199 11.17 -2.77 21.50
CA GLY A 199 9.73 -3.09 21.60
C GLY A 199 8.86 -2.43 20.53
N VAL A 200 9.46 -1.85 19.49
CA VAL A 200 8.75 -1.28 18.34
C VAL A 200 9.01 -2.12 17.11
N ASN A 201 7.95 -2.67 16.53
CA ASN A 201 8.02 -3.48 15.32
C ASN A 201 7.90 -2.62 14.07
N VAL A 202 8.59 -3.02 13.00
CA VAL A 202 8.52 -2.38 11.69
C VAL A 202 8.19 -3.43 10.63
N VAL A 203 7.04 -3.26 9.98
CA VAL A 203 6.51 -4.14 8.94
C VAL A 203 6.61 -3.45 7.59
N THR A 204 7.53 -3.92 6.74
CA THR A 204 7.77 -3.40 5.39
C THR A 204 6.94 -4.20 4.38
N VAL A 205 5.72 -3.76 4.12
CA VAL A 205 4.84 -4.47 3.18
C VAL A 205 5.29 -4.19 1.76
N VAL A 206 5.43 -5.22 0.93
CA VAL A 206 5.82 -5.11 -0.50
C VAL A 206 4.69 -5.65 -1.39
N PRO A 207 3.68 -4.84 -1.73
CA PRO A 207 2.62 -5.26 -2.64
C PRO A 207 3.10 -5.31 -4.10
N GLY A 208 2.58 -6.26 -4.87
CA GLY A 208 2.59 -6.19 -6.34
C GLY A 208 1.42 -5.35 -6.88
N PHE A 209 1.10 -5.52 -8.17
CA PHE A 209 -0.15 -4.96 -8.71
C PHE A 209 -1.37 -5.50 -7.96
N MET A 210 -2.34 -4.64 -7.72
CA MET A 210 -3.57 -4.95 -6.99
C MET A 210 -4.77 -4.34 -7.69
N ARG A 211 -5.88 -5.08 -7.69
CA ARG A 211 -7.18 -4.58 -8.16
C ARG A 211 -7.80 -3.67 -7.11
N THR A 212 -7.38 -2.41 -7.11
CA THR A 212 -7.86 -1.35 -6.20
C THR A 212 -8.58 -0.22 -6.91
N GLY A 213 -8.60 -0.23 -8.26
CA GLY A 213 -8.97 0.94 -9.06
C GLY A 213 -7.93 2.06 -9.09
N SER A 214 -6.71 1.82 -8.55
CA SER A 214 -5.66 2.86 -8.46
C SER A 214 -5.27 3.49 -9.80
N TYR A 215 -5.38 2.76 -10.90
CA TYR A 215 -5.12 3.29 -12.25
C TYR A 215 -6.08 4.43 -12.64
N GLN A 216 -7.30 4.49 -12.09
CA GLN A 216 -8.21 5.62 -12.30
C GLN A 216 -7.74 6.89 -11.56
N GLN A 217 -6.96 6.72 -10.49
CA GLN A 217 -6.49 7.81 -9.64
C GLN A 217 -5.03 8.18 -9.90
N ALA A 218 -4.35 7.43 -10.78
CA ALA A 218 -3.02 7.73 -11.27
C ALA A 218 -3.05 8.87 -12.30
N PHE A 219 -1.91 9.53 -12.48
CA PHE A 219 -1.72 10.57 -13.48
C PHE A 219 -0.82 10.04 -14.59
N PHE A 220 -1.16 10.35 -15.84
CA PHE A 220 -0.48 9.83 -17.02
C PHE A 220 0.09 10.97 -17.85
N ALA A 221 1.35 10.85 -18.27
CA ALA A 221 2.05 11.79 -19.13
C ALA A 221 2.58 11.11 -20.40
N GLY A 222 3.00 11.89 -21.41
CA GLY A 222 3.49 11.34 -22.66
C GLY A 222 2.34 10.87 -23.56
N ASN A 223 2.37 9.61 -24.00
CA ASN A 223 1.25 9.03 -24.75
C ASN A 223 0.16 8.54 -23.81
N GLN A 224 -0.52 9.50 -23.16
CA GLN A 224 -1.35 9.30 -21.98
C GLN A 224 -2.36 8.16 -22.12
N LYS A 225 -3.03 8.05 -23.28
CA LYS A 225 -3.99 6.96 -23.54
C LYS A 225 -3.32 5.59 -23.55
N GLN A 226 -2.21 5.43 -24.25
CA GLN A 226 -1.48 4.15 -24.29
C GLN A 226 -0.85 3.83 -22.93
N GLU A 227 -0.36 4.85 -22.21
CA GLU A 227 0.16 4.70 -20.85
C GLU A 227 -0.93 4.20 -19.88
N PHE A 228 -2.11 4.80 -19.96
CA PHE A 228 -3.27 4.37 -19.20
C PHE A 228 -3.67 2.93 -19.55
N GLU A 229 -3.74 2.59 -20.84
CA GLU A 229 -4.18 1.27 -21.28
C GLU A 229 -3.28 0.14 -20.75
N TRP A 230 -1.95 0.22 -20.93
CA TRP A 230 -1.06 -0.85 -20.44
C TRP A 230 -1.07 -0.94 -18.91
N PHE A 231 -1.11 0.21 -18.22
CA PHE A 231 -1.07 0.25 -16.77
C PHE A 231 -2.38 -0.29 -16.17
N ALA A 232 -3.53 0.10 -16.73
CA ALA A 232 -4.83 -0.41 -16.33
C ALA A 232 -4.95 -1.92 -16.56
N LEU A 233 -4.43 -2.44 -17.67
CA LEU A 233 -4.37 -3.89 -17.93
C LEU A 233 -3.51 -4.61 -16.88
N GLY A 234 -2.32 -4.10 -16.59
CA GLY A 234 -1.45 -4.68 -15.55
C GLY A 234 -2.12 -4.67 -14.17
N ALA A 235 -2.85 -3.60 -13.83
CA ALA A 235 -3.58 -3.47 -12.58
C ALA A 235 -4.87 -4.30 -12.50
N SER A 236 -5.34 -4.87 -13.61
CA SER A 236 -6.63 -5.57 -13.71
C SER A 236 -6.52 -7.07 -13.98
N LEU A 237 -5.53 -7.49 -14.78
CA LEU A 237 -5.44 -8.87 -15.26
C LEU A 237 -5.19 -9.87 -14.11
N PRO A 238 -5.87 -11.03 -14.09
CA PRO A 238 -5.55 -12.12 -13.19
C PRO A 238 -4.10 -12.57 -13.33
N LEU A 239 -3.54 -13.15 -12.26
CA LEU A 239 -2.13 -13.59 -12.16
C LEU A 239 -1.08 -12.46 -12.15
N VAL A 240 -1.37 -11.32 -12.80
CA VAL A 240 -0.55 -10.11 -12.73
C VAL A 240 -0.90 -9.30 -11.49
N SER A 241 -2.20 -9.09 -11.28
CA SER A 241 -2.74 -8.36 -10.13
C SER A 241 -3.36 -9.30 -9.10
N MET A 242 -3.23 -8.94 -7.82
CA MET A 242 -3.92 -9.64 -6.73
C MET A 242 -5.22 -8.92 -6.34
N ASP A 243 -6.11 -9.65 -5.67
CA ASP A 243 -7.31 -9.08 -5.08
C ASP A 243 -6.94 -8.18 -3.89
N ALA A 244 -7.49 -6.97 -3.83
CA ALA A 244 -7.12 -5.99 -2.82
C ALA A 244 -7.67 -6.33 -1.42
N VAL A 245 -8.84 -6.98 -1.32
CA VAL A 245 -9.39 -7.44 -0.03
C VAL A 245 -8.50 -8.55 0.54
N ARG A 246 -8.09 -9.50 -0.30
CA ARG A 246 -7.09 -10.51 0.06
C ARG A 246 -5.77 -9.87 0.46
N ALA A 247 -5.32 -8.81 -0.23
CA ALA A 247 -4.10 -8.09 0.13
C ALA A 247 -4.21 -7.48 1.53
N ALA A 248 -5.29 -6.75 1.82
CA ALA A 248 -5.51 -6.15 3.13
C ALA A 248 -5.54 -7.21 4.25
N ARG A 249 -6.26 -8.33 4.05
CA ARG A 249 -6.29 -9.46 4.99
C ARG A 249 -4.89 -10.05 5.25
N GLN A 250 -4.09 -10.23 4.19
CA GLN A 250 -2.73 -10.73 4.33
C GLN A 250 -1.82 -9.76 5.09
N ILE A 251 -1.97 -8.46 4.84
CA ILE A 251 -1.22 -7.41 5.54
C ILE A 251 -1.57 -7.40 7.02
N VAL A 252 -2.84 -7.36 7.39
CA VAL A 252 -3.26 -7.37 8.81
C VAL A 252 -2.80 -8.64 9.51
N ARG A 253 -2.86 -9.80 8.86
CA ARG A 253 -2.29 -11.05 9.39
C ARG A 253 -0.77 -10.97 9.60
N ALA A 254 -0.05 -10.38 8.66
CA ALA A 254 1.40 -10.19 8.77
C ALA A 254 1.75 -9.23 9.93
N VAL A 255 0.94 -8.17 10.13
CA VAL A 255 1.04 -7.26 11.28
C VAL A 255 0.82 -8.01 12.59
N LYS A 256 -0.27 -8.81 12.70
CA LYS A 256 -0.53 -9.65 13.88
C LYS A 256 0.61 -10.62 14.16
N GLY A 257 1.16 -11.24 13.12
CA GLY A 257 2.24 -12.22 13.21
C GLY A 257 3.63 -11.64 13.44
N GLY A 258 3.79 -10.30 13.43
CA GLY A 258 5.09 -9.65 13.58
C GLY A 258 6.05 -9.91 12.41
N GLU A 259 5.53 -10.10 11.20
CA GLU A 259 6.38 -10.31 10.02
C GLU A 259 7.14 -9.02 9.65
N SER A 260 8.42 -9.13 9.28
CA SER A 260 9.24 -7.95 8.99
C SER A 260 9.04 -7.40 7.57
N GLN A 261 8.88 -8.26 6.57
CA GLN A 261 8.80 -7.85 5.16
C GLN A 261 7.88 -8.77 4.31
N PRO A 262 6.55 -8.71 4.47
CA PRO A 262 5.64 -9.54 3.70
C PRO A 262 5.58 -9.09 2.22
N ILE A 263 5.94 -10.00 1.30
CA ILE A 263 5.72 -9.84 -0.15
C ILE A 263 4.47 -10.64 -0.54
N LEU A 264 3.40 -9.96 -0.91
CA LEU A 264 2.03 -10.51 -0.85
C LEU A 264 1.71 -11.53 -1.96
N SER A 265 2.28 -11.37 -3.15
CA SER A 265 2.02 -12.24 -4.29
C SER A 265 3.22 -13.09 -4.66
N LEU A 266 2.96 -14.34 -5.05
CA LEU A 266 4.02 -15.26 -5.50
C LEU A 266 4.82 -14.69 -6.68
N PRO A 267 4.20 -14.09 -7.72
CA PRO A 267 4.97 -13.46 -8.80
C PRO A 267 5.89 -12.35 -8.31
N ALA A 268 5.41 -11.45 -7.44
CA ALA A 268 6.23 -10.38 -6.89
C ALA A 268 7.40 -10.93 -6.04
N ASN A 269 7.16 -11.99 -5.28
CA ASN A 269 8.18 -12.65 -4.48
C ASN A 269 9.29 -13.26 -5.35
N LEU A 270 8.91 -14.02 -6.39
CA LEU A 270 9.86 -14.63 -7.33
C LEU A 270 10.69 -13.56 -8.05
N ILE A 271 10.03 -12.51 -8.54
CA ILE A 271 10.67 -11.42 -9.26
C ILE A 271 11.64 -10.64 -8.33
N ALA A 272 11.23 -10.31 -7.11
CA ALA A 272 12.09 -9.62 -6.14
C ALA A 272 13.34 -10.44 -5.78
N ARG A 273 13.17 -11.76 -5.56
CA ARG A 273 14.30 -12.68 -5.29
C ARG A 273 15.24 -12.80 -6.49
N PHE A 274 14.68 -12.92 -7.69
CA PHE A 274 15.48 -12.96 -8.91
C PHE A 274 16.29 -11.66 -9.08
N HIS A 275 15.68 -10.50 -8.86
CA HIS A 275 16.38 -9.21 -8.91
C HIS A 275 17.48 -9.10 -7.86
N GLY A 276 17.23 -9.58 -6.63
CA GLY A 276 18.24 -9.59 -5.57
C GLY A 276 19.48 -10.44 -5.92
N LEU A 277 19.30 -11.53 -6.66
CA LEU A 277 20.40 -12.39 -7.11
C LEU A 277 21.05 -11.92 -8.42
N PHE A 278 20.27 -11.35 -9.33
CA PHE A 278 20.68 -11.02 -10.69
C PHE A 278 20.26 -9.60 -11.12
N PRO A 279 20.67 -8.54 -10.39
CA PRO A 279 20.17 -7.19 -10.62
C PRO A 279 20.52 -6.67 -12.02
N GLY A 280 21.73 -6.95 -12.51
CA GLY A 280 22.15 -6.59 -13.86
C GLY A 280 21.32 -7.25 -14.96
N THR A 281 20.92 -8.51 -14.77
CA THR A 281 20.05 -9.24 -15.72
C THR A 281 18.65 -8.65 -15.72
N THR A 282 18.06 -8.40 -14.54
CA THR A 282 16.76 -7.76 -14.43
C THR A 282 16.74 -6.39 -15.11
N ASN A 283 17.79 -5.57 -14.91
CA ASN A 283 17.85 -4.25 -15.54
C ASN A 283 17.90 -4.33 -17.08
N ARG A 284 18.62 -5.31 -17.64
CA ARG A 284 18.62 -5.55 -19.09
C ARG A 284 17.26 -6.01 -19.60
N LEU A 285 16.58 -6.91 -18.87
CA LEU A 285 15.23 -7.35 -19.23
C LEU A 285 14.24 -6.19 -19.18
N LEU A 286 14.32 -5.31 -18.18
CA LEU A 286 13.47 -4.13 -18.09
C LEU A 286 13.78 -3.10 -19.19
N ALA A 287 15.04 -2.96 -19.61
CA ALA A 287 15.40 -2.16 -20.76
C ALA A 287 14.78 -2.70 -22.06
N LEU A 288 14.69 -4.03 -22.21
CA LEU A 288 13.96 -4.65 -23.32
C LEU A 288 12.45 -4.40 -23.22
N VAL A 289 11.86 -4.53 -22.04
CA VAL A 289 10.43 -4.20 -21.81
C VAL A 289 10.13 -2.74 -22.18
N ASN A 290 11.03 -1.81 -21.84
CA ASN A 290 10.89 -0.39 -22.17
C ASN A 290 10.79 -0.14 -23.68
N HIS A 291 11.29 -1.03 -24.54
CA HIS A 291 11.15 -0.92 -25.99
C HIS A 291 9.71 -1.12 -26.48
N PHE A 292 8.88 -1.80 -25.69
CA PHE A 292 7.47 -2.05 -25.98
C PHE A 292 6.52 -1.09 -25.26
N LEU A 293 7.05 -0.20 -24.42
CA LEU A 293 6.26 0.83 -23.74
C LEU A 293 6.07 2.06 -24.64
N PRO A 294 5.05 2.89 -24.37
CA PRO A 294 4.74 4.02 -25.24
C PRO A 294 5.92 5.01 -25.35
N GLY A 295 6.12 5.57 -26.53
CA GLY A 295 7.17 6.57 -26.75
C GLY A 295 6.90 7.90 -26.00
N PRO A 296 7.91 8.78 -25.91
CA PRO A 296 7.72 10.13 -25.37
C PRO A 296 6.63 10.85 -26.17
N GLY A 297 5.64 11.39 -25.47
CA GLY A 297 4.50 12.12 -26.04
C GLY A 297 4.46 13.56 -25.55
N GLN A 298 3.25 14.11 -25.41
CA GLN A 298 3.06 15.49 -24.96
C GLN A 298 3.41 15.66 -23.48
N GLN A 299 3.83 16.89 -23.13
CA GLN A 299 3.97 17.30 -21.74
C GLN A 299 2.60 17.58 -21.12
N GLY A 300 2.44 17.26 -19.84
CA GLY A 300 1.18 17.40 -19.11
C GLY A 300 0.66 16.07 -18.60
N PHE A 301 -0.11 16.14 -17.52
CA PHE A 301 -0.65 14.99 -16.82
C PHE A 301 -2.16 14.97 -16.91
N THR A 302 -2.72 13.82 -17.28
CA THR A 302 -4.17 13.59 -17.27
C THR A 302 -4.49 12.50 -16.26
N LYS A 303 -5.56 12.69 -15.50
CA LYS A 303 -5.99 11.71 -14.50
C LYS A 303 -6.62 10.50 -15.20
N GLY A 304 -6.31 9.29 -14.73
CA GLY A 304 -6.80 8.05 -15.36
C GLY A 304 -8.32 7.95 -15.46
N GLN A 305 -9.06 8.52 -14.50
CA GLN A 305 -10.52 8.56 -14.52
C GLN A 305 -11.07 9.34 -15.72
N GLU A 306 -10.35 10.36 -16.19
CA GLU A 306 -10.72 11.12 -17.39
C GLU A 306 -10.43 10.28 -18.63
N LEU A 307 -9.24 9.70 -18.73
CA LEU A 307 -8.85 8.83 -19.86
C LEU A 307 -9.75 7.60 -20.00
N GLN A 308 -10.24 7.04 -18.90
CA GLN A 308 -11.15 5.89 -18.93
C GLN A 308 -12.48 6.23 -19.62
N ARG A 309 -12.98 7.47 -19.48
CA ARG A 309 -14.23 7.90 -20.10
C ARG A 309 -14.13 7.99 -21.63
N ASP A 310 -12.91 8.15 -22.14
CA ASP A 310 -12.63 8.33 -23.57
C ASP A 310 -12.28 7.02 -24.29
N ILE A 311 -12.38 5.86 -23.61
CA ILE A 311 -12.07 4.55 -24.18
C ILE A 311 -13.36 3.78 -24.51
N ASP A 312 -13.71 3.78 -25.81
CA ASP A 312 -14.87 3.08 -26.37
C ASP A 312 -14.60 1.61 -26.79
N SER A 313 -13.48 1.02 -26.38
CA SER A 313 -13.14 -0.36 -26.76
C SER A 313 -13.78 -1.40 -25.82
N THR A 314 -14.72 -2.19 -26.33
CA THR A 314 -15.37 -3.28 -25.58
C THR A 314 -14.35 -4.33 -25.10
N LEU A 315 -13.33 -4.63 -25.90
CA LEU A 315 -12.27 -5.58 -25.52
C LEU A 315 -11.44 -5.06 -24.33
N PHE A 316 -11.13 -3.76 -24.34
CA PHE A 316 -10.41 -3.13 -23.24
C PHE A 316 -11.26 -3.09 -21.96
N GLN A 317 -12.55 -2.77 -22.09
CA GLN A 317 -13.50 -2.77 -20.97
C GLN A 317 -13.62 -4.16 -20.35
N GLU A 318 -13.71 -5.22 -21.16
CA GLU A 318 -13.75 -6.60 -20.66
C GLU A 318 -12.43 -7.01 -20.00
N ALA A 319 -11.28 -6.66 -20.59
CA ALA A 319 -9.96 -6.98 -20.04
C ALA A 319 -9.67 -6.22 -18.72
N THR A 320 -10.26 -5.04 -18.54
CA THR A 320 -10.14 -4.24 -17.31
C THR A 320 -11.33 -4.38 -16.36
N ARG A 321 -12.30 -5.24 -16.68
CA ARG A 321 -13.54 -5.42 -15.93
C ARG A 321 -13.29 -5.70 -14.45
N LEU A 322 -12.39 -6.64 -14.14
CA LEU A 322 -12.09 -6.99 -12.74
C LEU A 322 -11.47 -5.83 -11.96
N GLY A 323 -10.67 -4.98 -12.61
CA GLY A 323 -10.11 -3.78 -12.00
C GLY A 323 -11.18 -2.71 -11.77
N SER A 324 -12.07 -2.52 -12.74
CA SER A 324 -13.15 -1.53 -12.69
C SER A 324 -14.21 -1.93 -11.66
N GLU A 325 -14.65 -3.20 -11.65
CA GLU A 325 -15.55 -3.75 -10.62
C GLU A 325 -14.93 -3.68 -9.22
N ALA A 326 -13.61 -3.80 -9.09
CA ALA A 326 -12.95 -3.59 -7.81
C ALA A 326 -12.98 -2.10 -7.42
N ALA A 327 -12.75 -1.19 -8.37
CA ALA A 327 -12.86 0.25 -8.14
C ALA A 327 -14.28 0.63 -7.71
N ASP A 328 -15.30 0.14 -8.42
CA ASP A 328 -16.71 0.42 -8.14
C ASP A 328 -17.13 -0.15 -6.78
N ARG A 329 -16.68 -1.36 -6.43
CA ARG A 329 -16.91 -1.93 -5.10
C ARG A 329 -16.26 -1.11 -3.99
N LEU A 330 -15.15 -0.43 -4.26
CA LEU A 330 -14.45 0.42 -3.30
C LEU A 330 -14.96 1.87 -3.30
N GLN A 331 -15.64 2.32 -4.35
CA GLN A 331 -16.11 3.71 -4.49
C GLN A 331 -17.62 3.89 -4.30
N SER A 332 -18.45 2.89 -4.62
CA SER A 332 -19.89 3.08 -4.87
C SER A 332 -20.88 2.29 -4.00
N ARG A 333 -20.52 1.18 -3.32
CA ARG A 333 -21.47 0.44 -2.46
C ARG A 333 -20.76 -0.34 -1.35
N GLY A 334 -21.35 -0.33 -0.15
CA GLY A 334 -20.96 -1.19 0.96
C GLY A 334 -20.76 -2.64 0.48
N VAL A 335 -19.57 -3.16 0.76
CA VAL A 335 -19.12 -4.48 0.31
C VAL A 335 -20.17 -5.56 0.64
N PRO A 336 -20.65 -6.35 -0.35
CA PRO A 336 -21.50 -7.50 -0.07
C PRO A 336 -20.73 -8.47 0.84
N GLU A 337 -21.42 -8.98 1.86
CA GLU A 337 -20.95 -10.10 2.66
C GLU A 337 -20.51 -11.24 1.73
N PHE A 338 -19.23 -11.60 1.80
CA PHE A 338 -18.79 -12.89 1.30
C PHE A 338 -18.23 -13.67 2.49
N GLU A 339 -18.82 -14.85 2.62
CA GLU A 339 -18.79 -15.81 3.73
C GLU A 339 -17.41 -15.98 4.39
N THR A 340 -17.51 -16.22 5.70
CA THR A 340 -16.46 -16.52 6.69
C THR A 340 -15.46 -17.59 6.27
#